data_AF-A0A9D2QZ29-F1
#
_entry.id   AF-A0A9D2QZ29-F1
#
_cell.length_a   1.000
_cell.length_b   1.000
_cell.length_c   1.000
_cell.angle_alpha   90.00
_cell.angle_beta   90.00
_cell.angle_gamma   90.00
#
_symmetry.space_group_name_H-M   'P 1'
#
loop_
_entity.id
_entity.type
_entity.pdbx_description
1 polymer ?
#
loop_
_entity_poly.entity_id
_entity_poly.type
_entity_poly.pdbx_seq_one_letter_code
_entity_poly.pdbx_strand_id
1 'polypeptide(L)' 'RETGITPGVYLNRLVLDRACLLLLSGEMSIAEVAERLGFSDQFYFTKYFRRQMDMTPSAYRKLMRRG' A
#
# COMPACT_ATOMS: atom_id res chain seq x y z
N ARG A 1 19.15 7.90 -5.76
CA ARG A 1 18.37 6.74 -5.28
C ARG A 1 16.90 7.16 -5.33
N GLU A 2 16.25 6.88 -6.45
CA GLU A 2 14.84 7.17 -6.70
C GLU A 2 14.09 5.84 -6.57
N THR A 3 13.24 5.68 -5.55
CA THR A 3 12.15 4.71 -5.68
C THR A 3 11.01 5.48 -6.31
N GLY A 4 10.74 5.33 -7.60
CA GLY A 4 10.60 4.06 -8.33
C GLY A 4 9.15 3.86 -8.79
N ILE A 5 8.24 4.78 -8.42
CA ILE A 5 6.88 4.82 -8.91
C ILE A 5 6.62 6.18 -9.57
N THR A 6 6.88 6.26 -10.87
CA THR A 6 6.15 7.18 -11.76
C THR A 6 6.06 6.50 -13.13
N PRO A 7 4.92 5.85 -13.43
CA PRO A 7 4.32 6.08 -14.76
C PRO A 7 2.77 6.07 -14.72
N GLY A 8 2.11 7.22 -14.93
CA GLY A 8 0.68 7.29 -15.30
C GLY A 8 -0.37 6.90 -14.25
N VAL A 9 -1.53 7.57 -14.28
CA VAL A 9 -2.70 7.32 -13.41
C VAL A 9 -3.09 5.83 -13.35
N TYR A 10 -2.88 5.09 -14.43
CA TYR A 10 -3.21 3.68 -14.54
C TYR A 10 -2.38 2.77 -13.61
N LEU A 11 -1.06 2.99 -13.48
CA LEU A 11 -0.25 2.19 -12.56
C LEU A 11 -0.58 2.48 -11.10
N ASN A 12 -0.96 3.72 -10.76
CA ASN A 12 -1.37 4.04 -9.39
C ASN A 12 -2.60 3.21 -8.96
N ARG A 13 -3.57 3.04 -9.86
CA ARG A 13 -4.74 2.20 -9.56
C ARG A 13 -4.36 0.73 -9.36
N LEU A 14 -3.53 0.17 -10.24
CA LEU A 14 -3.09 -1.22 -10.12
C LEU A 14 -2.28 -1.48 -8.84
N VAL A 15 -1.38 -0.55 -8.48
CA VAL A 15 -0.60 -0.63 -7.23
C VAL A 15 -1.53 -0.56 -6.03
N LEU A 16 -2.53 0.33 -6.06
CA LEU A 16 -3.49 0.48 -4.98
C LEU A 16 -4.36 -0.77 -4.80
N ASP A 17 -4.93 -1.30 -5.89
CA ASP A 17 -5.75 -2.50 -5.86
C ASP A 17 -4.97 -3.67 -5.25
N ARG A 18 -3.71 -3.84 -5.68
CA ARG A 18 -2.82 -4.87 -5.13
C ARG A 18 -2.47 -4.63 -3.66
N ALA A 19 -2.25 -3.38 -3.25
CA ALA A 19 -2.02 -3.04 -1.86
C ALA A 19 -3.21 -3.42 -0.98
N CYS A 20 -4.44 -3.11 -1.41
CA CYS A 20 -5.65 -3.49 -0.68
C CYS A 20 -5.74 -5.00 -0.50
N LEU A 21 -5.56 -5.80 -1.56
CA LEU A 21 -5.60 -7.27 -1.48
C LEU A 21 -4.57 -7.84 -0.49
N LEU A 22 -3.32 -7.35 -0.55
CA LEU A 22 -2.25 -7.80 0.36
C LEU A 22 -2.50 -7.36 1.81
N LEU A 23 -3.12 -6.20 2.02
CA LEU A 23 -3.48 -5.74 3.36
C LEU A 23 -4.62 -6.56 3.97
N LEU A 24 -5.57 -7.00 3.14
CA LEU A 24 -6.72 -7.80 3.54
C LEU A 24 -6.36 -9.25 3.87
N SER A 25 -5.45 -9.87 3.10
CA SER A 25 -4.99 -11.24 3.42
C SER A 25 -4.44 -11.32 4.85
N GLY A 26 -3.78 -10.25 5.30
CA GLY A 26 -3.31 -10.13 6.68
C GLY A 26 -2.13 -11.04 7.02
N GLU A 27 -1.59 -11.76 6.04
CA GLU A 27 -0.43 -12.65 6.15
C GLU A 27 0.89 -11.89 6.21
N MET A 28 0.92 -10.69 5.61
CA MET A 28 2.12 -9.87 5.50
C MET A 28 2.04 -8.68 6.47
N SER A 29 3.16 -8.30 7.08
CA SER A 29 3.34 -7.01 7.74
C SER A 29 3.24 -5.86 6.74
N ILE A 30 3.03 -4.63 7.23
CA ILE A 30 2.95 -3.44 6.37
C ILE A 30 4.28 -3.20 5.63
N ALA A 31 5.42 -3.54 6.26
CA ALA A 31 6.74 -3.46 5.66
C ALA A 31 6.91 -4.44 4.48
N GLU A 32 6.50 -5.70 4.66
CA GLU A 32 6.57 -6.71 3.60
C GLU A 32 5.65 -6.36 2.42
N VAL A 33 4.48 -5.76 2.69
CA VAL A 33 3.59 -5.24 1.64
C VAL A 33 4.27 -4.13 0.85
N ALA A 34 4.96 -3.21 1.54
CA ALA A 34 5.69 -2.12 0.89
C ALA A 34 6.81 -2.66 -0.02
N GLU A 35 7.62 -3.59 0.48
CA GLU A 35 8.70 -4.22 -0.29
C GLU A 35 8.15 -4.96 -1.52
N ARG A 36 7.07 -5.74 -1.35
CA ARG A 36 6.45 -6.51 -2.43
C ARG A 36 5.83 -5.64 -3.53
N LEU A 37 5.47 -4.40 -3.21
CA LEU A 37 4.97 -3.42 -4.16
C LEU A 37 6.07 -2.52 -4.74
N GLY A 38 7.33 -2.75 -4.38
CA GLY A 38 8.49 -2.00 -4.90
C GLY A 38 8.76 -0.66 -4.23
N PHE A 39 8.21 -0.42 -3.03
CA PHE A 39 8.56 0.76 -2.25
C PHE A 39 9.91 0.57 -1.54
N SER A 40 10.68 1.65 -1.38
CA SER A 40 11.95 1.66 -0.64
C SER A 40 11.79 1.26 0.82
N ASP A 41 10.69 1.69 1.42
CA ASP A 41 10.37 1.41 2.81
C ASP A 41 8.86 1.52 3.09
N GLN A 42 8.49 1.07 4.29
CA GLN A 42 7.13 1.16 4.81
C GLN A 42 6.59 2.59 4.88
N PHE A 43 7.45 3.58 5.11
CA PHE A 43 7.05 4.97 5.33
C PHE A 43 6.61 5.63 4.01
N TYR A 44 7.34 5.42 2.92
CA TYR A 44 6.95 5.85 1.58
C TYR A 44 5.65 5.18 1.15
N PHE A 45 5.51 3.87 1.36
CA PHE A 45 4.26 3.15 1.10
C PHE A 45 3.10 3.74 1.91
N THR A 46 3.29 4.00 3.20
CA THR A 46 2.25 4.56 4.07
C THR A 46 1.82 5.94 3.60
N LYS A 47 2.76 6.80 3.19
CA LYS A 47 2.45 8.12 2.62
C LYS A 47 1.70 8.01 1.30
N TYR A 48 2.14 7.12 0.41
CA TYR A 48 1.47 6.85 -0.86
C TYR A 48 0.04 6.36 -0.63
N PHE A 49 -0.14 5.32 0.17
CA PHE A 49 -1.44 4.71 0.43
C PHE A 49 -2.41 5.71 1.06
N ARG A 50 -1.93 6.50 2.04
CA ARG A 50 -2.74 7.56 2.66
C ARG A 50 -3.18 8.63 1.66
N ARG A 51 -2.34 9.00 0.69
CA ARG A 51 -2.73 9.94 -0.36
C ARG A 51 -3.79 9.40 -1.31
N GLN A 52 -3.88 8.07 -1.46
CA GLN A 52 -4.85 7.43 -2.35
C GLN A 52 -6.17 7.08 -1.64
N MET A 53 -6.11 6.72 -0.35
CA MET A 53 -7.24 6.16 0.42
C MET A 53 -7.69 7.02 1.60
N ASP A 54 -7.05 8.16 1.84
CA ASP A 54 -7.25 9.03 3.00
C ASP A 54 -7.10 8.35 4.38
N MET A 55 -6.47 7.17 4.42
CA MET A 55 -6.23 6.41 5.64
C MET A 55 -4.91 5.64 5.57
N THR A 56 -4.36 5.26 6.73
CA THR A 56 -3.14 4.45 6.76
C THR A 56 -3.42 2.99 6.37
N PRO A 57 -2.43 2.25 5.83
CA PRO A 57 -2.56 0.82 5.56
C PRO A 57 -3.00 -0.01 6.77
N SER A 58 -2.52 0.35 7.97
CA SER A 58 -2.88 -0.29 9.23
C SER A 58 -4.33 -0.01 9.64
N ALA A 59 -4.80 1.22 9.46
CA ALA A 59 -6.19 1.59 9.71
C ALA A 59 -7.13 0.87 8.72
N TYR A 60 -6.77 0.83 7.44
CA TYR A 60 -7.51 0.09 6.41
C TYR A 60 -7.62 -1.40 6.76
N ARG A 61 -6.49 -2.05 7.06
CA ARG A 61 -6.47 -3.47 7.49
C ARG A 61 -7.35 -3.72 8.71
N LYS A 62 -7.28 -2.85 9.72
CA LYS A 62 -8.09 -2.97 10.94
C LYS A 62 -9.58 -2.78 10.65
N LEU A 63 -9.94 -1.82 9.80
CA LEU A 63 -11.32 -1.53 9.45
C LEU A 63 -11.95 -2.70 8.69
N MET A 64 -11.25 -3.22 7.68
CA MET A 64 -11.79 -4.25 6.78
C MET A 64 -11.84 -5.64 7.41
N ARG A 65 -10.99 -5.95 8.39
CA ARG A 65 -11.02 -7.23 9.14
C ARG A 65 -11.99 -7.22 10.33
N ARG A 66 -12.64 -6.09 10.58
CA ARG A 66 -13.62 -5.93 11.68
C ARG A 66 -15.07 -6.03 11.18
N GLY A 67 -15.26 -6.18 9.86
CA GLY A 67 -16.52 -6.54 9.24
C GLY A 67 -16.65 -8.04 9.01
#